data_AF-A0A2N8LYE3-F1
#
_entry.id   AF-A0A2N8LYE3-F1
#
_cell.length_a   1.000
_cell.length_b   1.000
_cell.length_c   1.000
_cell.angle_alpha   90.00
_cell.angle_beta   90.00
_cell.angle_gamma   90.00
#
_symmetry.space_group_name_H-M   'P 1'
#
loop_
_entity.id
_entity.type
_entity.pdbx_description
1 polymer ?
#
loop_
_entity_poly.entity_id
_entity_poly.type
_entity_poly.pdbx_seq_one_letter_code
_entity_poly.pdbx_strand_id
1 'polypeptide(L)'
;MPRRQWTEEQQAALNQRRVLFATRYQHITLNKRHRVNRTACPCCGYPTLSERGRYEICGLCFWEDDGQDDDDADTCWGGPNGDYSLTEARLNVLLHDSMYHPDNNTTVTGPDTAEINAIKQALRDLYTQLPAQADADLPAAWKTLLEQERTLRKARDKRWKALQAPP
;
A
#
# COMPACT_ATOMS: atom_id res chain seq x y z
N MET A 1 -3.04 28.20 -5.48
CA MET A 1 -3.63 27.52 -4.31
C MET A 1 -2.49 27.10 -3.41
N PRO A 2 -2.53 27.35 -2.09
CA PRO A 2 -1.49 26.82 -1.20
C PRO A 2 -1.52 25.28 -1.28
N ARG A 3 -0.35 24.65 -1.36
CA ARG A 3 -0.24 23.19 -1.28
C ARG A 3 -0.86 22.75 0.05
N ARG A 4 -1.76 21.76 0.01
CA ARG A 4 -2.33 21.17 1.22
C ARG A 4 -1.18 20.57 2.03
N GLN A 5 -1.14 20.82 3.33
CA GLN A 5 -0.06 20.35 4.19
C GLN A 5 -0.45 19.06 4.90
N TRP A 6 0.53 18.20 5.13
CA TRP A 6 0.39 17.02 5.99
C TRP A 6 0.27 17.46 7.45
N THR A 7 -0.76 17.02 8.15
CA THR A 7 -1.07 17.49 9.51
C THR A 7 -0.65 16.48 10.59
N GLU A 8 -0.51 16.94 11.82
CA GLU A 8 -0.26 16.07 12.98
C GLU A 8 -1.35 15.01 13.18
N GLU A 9 -2.62 15.37 12.93
CA GLU A 9 -3.75 14.44 12.97
C GLU A 9 -3.61 13.32 11.93
N GLN A 10 -3.17 13.68 10.72
CA GLN A 10 -2.93 12.70 9.65
C GLN A 10 -1.75 11.79 10.01
N GLN A 11 -0.67 12.33 10.58
CA GLN A 11 0.45 11.54 11.08
C GLN A 11 0.02 10.60 12.21
N ALA A 12 -0.79 11.07 13.16
CA ALA A 12 -1.30 10.25 14.25
C ALA A 12 -2.15 9.07 13.73
N ALA A 13 -3.04 9.32 12.77
CA ALA A 13 -3.86 8.28 12.15
C ALA A 13 -2.99 7.24 11.39
N LEU A 14 -1.96 7.69 10.67
CA LEU A 14 -1.00 6.81 10.01
C LEU A 14 -0.24 5.95 11.04
N ASN A 15 0.27 6.57 12.10
CA ASN A 15 1.01 5.87 13.15
C ASN A 15 0.14 4.84 13.87
N GLN A 16 -1.11 5.18 14.19
CA GLN A 16 -2.07 4.23 14.77
C GLN A 16 -2.27 3.02 13.86
N ARG A 17 -2.44 3.23 12.56
CA ARG A 17 -2.56 2.14 11.57
C ARG A 17 -1.29 1.28 11.54
N ARG A 18 -0.10 1.89 11.50
CA ARG A 18 1.19 1.19 11.45
C ARG A 18 1.42 0.33 12.71
N VAL A 19 1.15 0.88 13.89
CA VAL A 19 1.29 0.16 15.18
C VAL A 19 0.35 -1.03 15.28
N LEU A 20 -0.91 -0.86 14.86
CA LEU A 20 -1.89 -1.94 14.80
C LEU A 20 -1.37 -3.12 13.95
N PHE A 21 -0.78 -2.83 12.80
CA PHE A 21 -0.26 -3.84 11.90
C PHE A 21 1.08 -4.46 12.31
N ALA A 22 1.94 -3.69 12.98
CA ALA A 22 3.21 -4.19 13.52
C ALA A 22 3.02 -5.15 14.71
N THR A 23 2.04 -4.91 15.57
CA THR A 23 1.89 -5.66 16.84
C THR A 23 1.13 -6.97 16.68
N ARG A 24 0.05 -6.98 15.89
CA ARG A 24 -0.89 -8.10 15.82
C ARG A 24 -0.70 -8.99 14.59
N TYR A 25 -0.05 -8.46 13.55
CA TYR A 25 -0.08 -9.06 12.21
C TYR A 25 1.30 -9.27 11.58
N GLN A 26 2.38 -9.11 12.36
CA GLN A 26 3.74 -9.33 11.87
C GLN A 26 3.98 -10.77 11.41
N HIS A 27 3.40 -11.75 12.12
CA HIS A 27 3.54 -13.18 11.85
C HIS A 27 2.18 -13.86 11.79
N ILE A 28 1.65 -14.02 10.58
CA ILE A 28 0.33 -14.61 10.36
C ILE A 28 0.47 -16.10 10.10
N THR A 29 -0.16 -16.92 10.93
CA THR A 29 -0.19 -18.38 10.74
C THR A 29 -1.47 -18.78 10.00
N LEU A 30 -1.37 -19.15 8.72
CA LEU A 30 -2.53 -19.61 7.94
C LEU A 30 -2.86 -21.08 8.18
N ASN A 31 -1.83 -21.88 8.43
CA ASN A 31 -1.92 -23.30 8.82
C ASN A 31 -0.56 -23.77 9.39
N LYS A 32 -0.47 -25.05 9.79
CA LYS A 32 0.73 -25.64 10.40
C LYS A 32 2.01 -25.51 9.56
N ARG A 33 1.91 -25.35 8.24
CA ARG A 33 3.04 -25.32 7.30
C ARG A 33 3.24 -23.97 6.63
N HIS A 34 2.33 -23.01 6.81
CA HIS A 34 2.34 -21.77 6.07
C HIS A 34 2.15 -20.58 7.00
N ARG A 35 3.19 -19.75 7.04
CA ARG A 35 3.23 -18.48 7.75
C ARG A 35 3.58 -17.38 6.76
N VAL A 36 3.01 -16.21 6.98
CA VAL A 36 3.24 -15.02 6.16
C VAL A 36 3.71 -13.91 7.09
N ASN A 37 4.80 -13.26 6.69
CA ASN A 37 5.26 -12.05 7.35
C ASN A 37 4.65 -10.85 6.65
N ARG A 38 4.18 -9.89 7.44
CA ARG A 38 3.63 -8.63 6.94
C ARG A 38 4.11 -7.45 7.77
N THR A 39 4.44 -6.37 7.10
CA THR A 39 4.78 -5.09 7.71
C THR A 39 4.06 -3.95 7.02
N ALA A 40 3.75 -2.91 7.80
CA ALA A 40 3.07 -1.72 7.32
C ALA A 40 3.97 -0.94 6.34
N CYS A 41 3.39 -0.50 5.22
CA CYS A 41 4.02 0.45 4.31
C CYS A 41 4.20 1.81 5.02
N PRO A 42 5.36 2.48 4.92
CA PRO A 42 5.59 3.79 5.56
C PRO A 42 4.71 4.91 4.98
N CYS A 43 4.22 4.74 3.76
CA CYS A 43 3.35 5.70 3.08
C CYS A 43 1.88 5.51 3.47
N CYS A 44 1.28 4.35 3.15
CA CYS A 44 -0.15 4.15 3.37
C CYS A 44 -0.50 3.46 4.70
N GLY A 45 0.47 2.92 5.43
CA GLY A 45 0.28 2.26 6.72
C GLY A 45 -0.38 0.87 6.67
N TYR A 46 -0.83 0.38 5.51
CA TYR A 46 -1.40 -0.96 5.38
C TYR A 46 -0.31 -2.05 5.31
N PRO A 47 -0.59 -3.29 5.76
CA PRO A 47 0.40 -4.37 5.89
C PRO A 47 0.64 -5.08 4.55
N THR A 48 1.17 -4.34 3.57
CA THR A 48 1.34 -4.84 2.20
C THR A 48 2.73 -5.36 1.91
N LEU A 49 3.70 -5.08 2.78
CA LEU A 49 5.10 -5.44 2.58
C LEU A 49 5.45 -6.70 3.37
N SER A 50 6.46 -7.43 2.93
CA SER A 50 7.00 -8.61 3.60
C SER A 50 8.07 -8.26 4.65
N GLU A 51 8.86 -7.22 4.39
CA GLU A 51 9.93 -6.70 5.25
C GLU A 51 10.16 -5.20 4.95
N ARG A 52 10.72 -4.44 5.90
CA ARG A 52 11.06 -3.04 5.73
C ARG A 52 12.40 -2.84 5.02
N GLY A 53 12.54 -1.81 4.19
CA GLY A 53 13.78 -1.40 3.53
C GLY A 53 14.30 -2.41 2.51
N ARG A 54 13.41 -3.15 1.86
CA ARG A 54 13.75 -4.20 0.89
C ARG A 54 13.35 -3.86 -0.55
N TYR A 55 13.09 -2.59 -0.84
CA TYR A 55 12.67 -2.11 -2.17
C TYR A 55 11.39 -2.79 -2.67
N GLU A 56 10.53 -3.24 -1.76
CA GLU A 56 9.23 -3.79 -2.12
C GLU A 56 8.27 -2.65 -2.43
N ILE A 57 7.58 -2.75 -3.57
CA ILE A 57 6.57 -1.77 -3.97
C ILE A 57 5.24 -2.12 -3.32
N CYS A 58 4.68 -1.16 -2.57
CA CYS A 58 3.38 -1.30 -1.95
C CYS A 58 2.29 -1.54 -3.01
N GLY A 59 1.60 -2.69 -2.92
CA GLY A 59 0.52 -3.03 -3.83
C GLY A 59 -0.64 -2.02 -3.86
N LEU A 60 -0.89 -1.31 -2.76
CA LEU A 60 -1.97 -0.34 -2.65
C LEU A 60 -1.59 1.06 -3.15
N CYS A 61 -0.48 1.63 -2.66
CA CYS A 61 -0.14 3.03 -2.93
C CYS A 61 0.98 3.23 -3.95
N PHE A 62 1.71 2.19 -4.35
CA PHE A 62 2.89 2.24 -5.23
C PHE A 62 4.19 2.81 -4.65
N TRP A 63 4.22 3.24 -3.38
CA TRP A 63 5.48 3.58 -2.73
C TRP A 63 6.45 2.39 -2.70
N GLU A 64 7.67 2.57 -3.19
CA GLU A 64 8.77 1.63 -3.00
C GLU A 64 9.40 1.86 -1.62
N ASP A 65 9.47 0.80 -0.82
CA ASP A 65 10.07 0.87 0.51
C ASP A 65 11.60 0.75 0.43
N ASP A 66 12.24 1.86 0.07
CA ASP A 66 13.70 2.10 0.00
C ASP A 66 14.37 2.29 1.38
N GLY A 67 13.58 2.24 2.45
CA GLY A 67 14.03 2.41 3.83
C GLY A 67 13.67 3.76 4.45
N GLN A 68 13.17 4.71 3.64
CA GLN A 68 12.69 6.00 4.12
C GLN A 68 11.51 5.84 5.10
N ASP A 69 11.47 6.68 6.13
CA ASP A 69 10.44 6.71 7.17
C ASP A 69 10.22 8.15 7.72
N ASP A 70 9.78 8.29 8.97
CA ASP A 70 9.35 9.59 9.52
C ASP A 70 10.47 10.63 9.64
N ASP A 71 11.69 10.22 10.00
CA ASP A 71 12.82 11.14 10.26
C ASP A 71 13.35 11.82 8.98
N ASP A 72 13.13 11.20 7.82
CA ASP A 72 13.58 11.66 6.52
C ASP A 72 12.40 11.94 5.58
N ALA A 73 11.15 11.95 6.07
CA ALA A 73 9.93 11.95 5.25
C ALA A 73 9.80 13.11 4.27
N ASP A 74 10.36 14.28 4.58
CA ASP A 74 10.32 15.48 3.75
C ASP A 74 11.43 15.54 2.69
N THR A 75 12.37 14.59 2.72
CA THR A 75 13.46 14.51 1.74
C THR A 75 13.01 13.74 0.51
N CYS A 76 13.32 14.22 -0.68
CA CYS A 76 13.11 13.44 -1.91
C CYS A 76 14.36 12.60 -2.20
N TRP A 77 14.26 11.27 -2.14
CA TRP A 77 15.37 10.36 -2.43
C TRP A 77 15.48 9.99 -3.92
N GLY A 78 14.43 10.22 -4.71
CA GLY A 78 14.45 9.92 -6.14
C GLY A 78 14.07 8.47 -6.45
N GLY A 79 14.72 7.92 -7.49
CA GLY A 79 14.55 6.51 -7.87
C GLY A 79 13.13 6.17 -8.34
N PRO A 80 12.62 4.97 -8.04
CA PRO A 80 11.26 4.56 -8.38
C PRO A 80 10.16 5.41 -7.72
N ASN A 81 10.47 6.11 -6.63
CA ASN A 81 9.55 7.04 -5.97
C ASN A 81 9.49 8.43 -6.66
N GLY A 82 10.36 8.69 -7.64
CA GLY A 82 10.32 9.89 -8.47
C GLY A 82 10.70 11.16 -7.70
N ASP A 83 10.04 12.28 -8.01
CA ASP A 83 10.26 13.58 -7.37
C ASP A 83 9.40 13.81 -6.11
N TYR A 84 8.80 12.75 -5.57
CA TYR A 84 7.98 12.81 -4.36
C TYR A 84 8.81 12.53 -3.11
N SER A 85 8.67 13.42 -2.12
CA SER A 85 8.97 13.07 -0.72
C SER A 85 7.94 12.08 -0.18
N LEU A 86 8.28 11.35 0.88
CA LEU A 86 7.33 10.45 1.56
C LEU A 86 6.14 11.23 2.14
N THR A 87 6.36 12.46 2.63
CA THR A 87 5.28 13.35 3.09
C THR A 87 4.30 13.69 1.96
N GLU A 88 4.80 14.03 0.76
CA GLU A 88 3.94 14.29 -0.40
C GLU A 88 3.20 13.03 -0.84
N ALA A 89 3.87 11.88 -0.86
CA ALA A 89 3.25 10.60 -1.18
C ALA A 89 2.12 10.23 -0.20
N ARG A 90 2.34 10.44 1.11
CA ARG A 90 1.31 10.24 2.16
C ARG A 90 0.09 11.11 1.92
N LEU A 91 0.30 12.39 1.60
CA LEU A 91 -0.78 13.31 1.25
C LEU A 91 -1.51 12.86 -0.03
N ASN A 92 -0.79 12.47 -1.07
CA ASN A 92 -1.38 11.96 -2.31
C ASN A 92 -2.22 10.72 -2.05
N VAL A 93 -1.80 9.82 -1.15
CA VAL A 93 -2.61 8.65 -0.78
C VAL A 93 -3.94 9.06 -0.17
N LEU A 94 -3.97 10.10 0.68
CA LEU A 94 -5.23 10.58 1.26
C LEU A 94 -6.16 11.23 0.22
N LEU A 95 -5.60 11.85 -0.82
CA LEU A 95 -6.37 12.59 -1.82
C LEU A 95 -6.74 11.76 -3.05
N HIS A 96 -5.94 10.73 -3.36
CA HIS A 96 -5.93 10.07 -4.66
C HIS A 96 -5.75 8.54 -4.57
N ASP A 97 -5.67 7.97 -3.36
CA ASP A 97 -5.45 6.53 -3.12
C ASP A 97 -4.15 5.95 -3.73
N SER A 98 -3.21 6.81 -4.09
CA SER A 98 -1.94 6.53 -4.76
C SER A 98 -0.86 7.48 -4.23
N MET A 99 0.42 7.06 -4.23
CA MET A 99 1.53 7.96 -3.94
C MET A 99 1.69 9.06 -4.99
N TYR A 100 1.18 8.82 -6.19
CA TYR A 100 1.28 9.74 -7.32
C TYR A 100 0.12 10.74 -7.31
N HIS A 101 0.42 12.01 -7.56
CA HIS A 101 -0.58 12.99 -7.98
C HIS A 101 -1.12 12.61 -9.38
N PRO A 102 -2.42 12.79 -9.68
CA PRO A 102 -2.99 12.46 -11.00
C PRO A 102 -2.28 13.12 -12.17
N ASP A 103 -1.82 14.36 -12.00
CA ASP A 103 -1.13 15.13 -13.04
C ASP A 103 0.38 14.81 -13.16
N ASN A 104 0.94 14.04 -12.22
CA ASN A 104 2.36 13.65 -12.22
C ASN A 104 2.49 12.19 -11.78
N ASN A 105 1.89 11.29 -12.56
CA ASN A 105 2.06 9.85 -12.40
C ASN A 105 3.13 9.36 -13.38
N THR A 106 4.25 8.90 -12.84
CA THR A 106 5.42 8.47 -13.62
C THR A 106 5.44 6.97 -13.91
N THR A 107 4.39 6.23 -13.54
CA THR A 107 4.30 4.81 -13.86
C THR A 107 4.21 4.60 -15.37
N VAL A 108 4.94 3.61 -15.89
CA VAL A 108 4.93 3.27 -17.32
C VAL A 108 3.53 2.88 -17.81
N THR A 109 2.71 2.30 -16.92
CA THR A 109 1.33 1.93 -17.24
C THR A 109 0.34 3.09 -17.19
N GLY A 110 0.75 4.26 -16.70
CA GLY A 110 -0.16 5.34 -16.31
C GLY A 110 -1.04 4.98 -15.10
N PRO A 111 -1.99 5.85 -14.73
CA PRO A 111 -2.83 5.67 -13.54
C PRO A 111 -3.67 4.40 -13.61
N ASP A 112 -3.87 3.73 -12.48
CA ASP A 112 -4.68 2.50 -12.35
C ASP A 112 -6.10 2.69 -12.91
N THR A 113 -6.67 1.64 -13.51
CA THR A 113 -8.01 1.68 -14.12
C THR A 113 -9.07 1.70 -13.02
N ALA A 114 -10.31 2.06 -13.36
CA ALA A 114 -11.44 1.95 -12.45
C ALA A 114 -11.58 0.53 -11.86
N GLU A 115 -11.36 -0.52 -12.67
CA GLU A 115 -11.34 -1.92 -12.22
C GLU A 115 -10.27 -2.17 -11.16
N ILE A 116 -9.03 -1.74 -11.41
CA ILE A 116 -7.91 -1.92 -10.48
C ILE A 116 -8.15 -1.11 -9.18
N ASN A 117 -8.67 0.11 -9.31
CA ASN A 117 -9.00 0.96 -8.17
C ASN A 117 -10.11 0.36 -7.30
N ALA A 118 -11.13 -0.27 -7.91
CA ALA A 118 -12.16 -0.98 -7.16
C ALA A 118 -11.59 -2.19 -6.39
N ILE A 119 -10.67 -2.95 -6.99
CA ILE A 119 -9.99 -4.07 -6.33
C ILE A 119 -9.15 -3.58 -5.15
N LYS A 120 -8.42 -2.46 -5.31
CA LYS A 120 -7.67 -1.81 -4.22
C LYS A 120 -8.58 -1.35 -3.09
N GLN A 121 -9.71 -0.73 -3.42
CA GLN A 121 -10.66 -0.27 -2.40
C GLN A 121 -11.19 -1.45 -1.57
N ALA A 122 -11.62 -2.53 -2.22
CA ALA A 122 -12.05 -3.74 -1.52
C ALA A 122 -10.93 -4.32 -0.63
N LEU A 123 -9.67 -4.25 -1.07
CA LEU A 123 -8.53 -4.68 -0.25
C LEU A 123 -8.30 -3.77 0.97
N ARG A 124 -8.44 -2.45 0.82
CA ARG A 124 -8.39 -1.48 1.93
C ARG A 124 -9.52 -1.72 2.93
N ASP A 125 -10.71 -2.03 2.45
CA ASP A 125 -11.88 -2.31 3.30
C ASP A 125 -11.64 -3.57 4.14
N LEU A 126 -11.10 -4.64 3.52
CA LEU A 126 -10.73 -5.86 4.24
C LEU A 126 -9.68 -5.59 5.33
N TYR A 127 -8.64 -4.80 5.04
CA TYR A 127 -7.67 -4.43 6.07
C TYR A 127 -8.28 -3.58 7.19
N THR A 128 -9.19 -2.68 6.85
CA THR A 128 -9.88 -1.80 7.83
C THR A 128 -10.78 -2.61 8.77
N GLN A 129 -11.39 -3.69 8.28
CA GLN A 129 -12.24 -4.58 9.07
C GLN A 129 -11.45 -5.63 9.87
N LEU A 130 -10.18 -5.88 9.52
CA LEU A 130 -9.35 -6.91 10.14
C LEU A 130 -9.22 -6.80 11.68
N PRO A 131 -9.11 -5.59 12.28
CA PRO A 131 -9.05 -5.44 13.74
C PRO A 131 -10.32 -5.89 14.47
N ALA A 132 -11.47 -5.89 13.78
CA ALA A 132 -12.74 -6.35 14.33
C ALA A 132 -12.93 -7.87 14.27
N GLN A 133 -12.03 -8.59 13.59
CA GLN A 133 -12.09 -10.06 13.47
C GLN A 133 -11.59 -10.72 14.76
N ALA A 134 -12.31 -11.77 15.20
CA ALA A 134 -11.86 -12.61 16.29
C ALA A 134 -10.58 -13.38 15.92
N ASP A 135 -9.75 -13.72 16.90
CA ASP A 135 -8.48 -14.43 16.68
C ASP A 135 -8.67 -15.75 15.91
N ALA A 136 -9.77 -16.46 16.17
CA ALA A 136 -10.11 -17.72 15.50
C ALA A 136 -10.38 -17.56 14.00
N ASP A 137 -10.86 -16.37 13.58
CA ASP A 137 -11.24 -16.07 12.19
C ASP A 137 -10.10 -15.43 11.39
N LEU A 138 -9.03 -14.98 12.06
CA LEU A 138 -7.88 -14.35 11.42
C LEU A 138 -7.29 -15.19 10.27
N PRO A 139 -7.07 -16.51 10.39
CA PRO A 139 -6.54 -17.29 9.27
C PRO A 139 -7.45 -17.28 8.04
N ALA A 140 -8.77 -17.23 8.22
CA ALA A 140 -9.72 -17.15 7.12
C ALA A 140 -9.72 -15.74 6.50
N ALA A 141 -9.77 -14.69 7.32
CA ALA A 141 -9.69 -13.30 6.88
C ALA A 141 -8.40 -13.04 6.06
N TRP A 142 -7.26 -13.57 6.52
CA TRP A 142 -5.99 -13.45 5.80
C TRP A 142 -5.96 -14.23 4.48
N LYS A 143 -6.61 -15.40 4.38
CA LYS A 143 -6.75 -16.09 3.09
C LYS A 143 -7.54 -15.24 2.09
N THR A 144 -8.60 -14.58 2.53
CA THR A 144 -9.37 -13.64 1.71
C THR A 144 -8.52 -12.46 1.25
N LEU A 145 -7.76 -11.84 2.16
CA LEU A 145 -6.80 -10.77 1.83
C LEU A 145 -5.80 -11.20 0.76
N LEU A 146 -5.16 -12.38 0.93
CA LEU A 146 -4.16 -12.88 -0.01
C LEU A 146 -4.75 -13.23 -1.39
N GLU A 147 -5.99 -13.70 -1.45
CA GLU A 147 -6.69 -13.90 -2.72
C GLU A 147 -7.02 -12.57 -3.39
N GLN A 148 -7.45 -11.56 -2.62
CA GLN A 148 -7.70 -10.22 -3.15
C GLN A 148 -6.40 -9.57 -3.68
N GLU A 149 -5.26 -9.72 -2.98
CA GLU A 149 -3.94 -9.32 -3.49
C GLU A 149 -3.59 -10.04 -4.80
N ARG A 150 -3.92 -11.33 -4.91
CA ARG A 150 -3.69 -12.11 -6.15
C ARG A 150 -4.56 -11.58 -7.30
N THR A 151 -5.81 -11.25 -7.02
CA THR A 151 -6.72 -10.62 -7.99
C THR A 151 -6.17 -9.29 -8.48
N LEU A 152 -5.64 -8.46 -7.57
CA LEU A 152 -4.99 -7.20 -7.92
C LEU A 152 -3.78 -7.39 -8.86
N ARG A 153 -2.89 -8.34 -8.53
CA ARG A 153 -1.74 -8.68 -9.39
C ARG A 153 -2.18 -9.12 -10.78
N LYS A 154 -3.15 -10.03 -10.87
CA LYS A 154 -3.69 -10.52 -12.16
C LYS A 154 -4.30 -9.39 -13.00
N ALA A 155 -5.04 -8.47 -12.39
CA ALA A 155 -5.65 -7.33 -13.09
C ALA A 155 -4.58 -6.39 -13.68
N ARG A 156 -3.52 -6.12 -12.92
CA ARG A 156 -2.37 -5.34 -13.40
C ARG A 156 -1.61 -6.04 -14.52
N ASP A 157 -1.33 -7.33 -14.38
CA ASP A 157 -0.66 -8.11 -15.43
C ASP A 157 -1.47 -8.14 -16.73
N LYS A 158 -2.80 -8.28 -16.61
CA LYS A 158 -3.72 -8.23 -17.74
C LYS A 158 -3.64 -6.86 -18.42
N ARG A 159 -3.65 -5.77 -17.66
CA ARG A 159 -3.50 -4.40 -18.19
C ARG A 159 -2.15 -4.22 -18.89
N TRP A 160 -1.05 -4.63 -18.25
CA TRP A 160 0.29 -4.53 -18.83
C TRP A 160 0.38 -5.23 -20.18
N LYS A 161 -0.19 -6.44 -20.30
CA LYS A 161 -0.26 -7.18 -21.56
C LYS A 161 -1.10 -6.45 -22.62
N ALA A 162 -2.23 -5.87 -22.23
CA ALA A 162 -3.08 -5.10 -23.14
C ALA A 162 -2.37 -3.84 -23.68
N LEU A 163 -1.56 -3.16 -22.85
CA LEU A 163 -0.79 -1.99 -23.25
C LEU A 163 0.37 -2.31 -24.22
N GLN A 164 0.83 -3.57 -24.25
CA GLN A 164 1.87 -4.03 -25.18
C GLN A 164 1.31 -4.62 -26.47
N ALA A 165 0.00 -4.83 -26.56
CA ALA A 165 -0.61 -5.40 -27.75
C ALA A 165 -0.46 -4.41 -28.92
N PRO A 166 -0.06 -4.88 -30.12
CA PRO A 166 -0.07 -4.04 -31.30
C PRO A 166 -1.50 -3.54 -31.58
N PRO A 167 -1.65 -2.32 -32.16
CA PRO A 167 -2.95 -1.74 -32.48
C PRO A 167 -3.75 -2.57 -33.48
#